data_AF-A0A967F6N7-F1
#
_entry.id   AF-A0A967F6N7-F1
#
_cell.length_a   1.000
_cell.length_b   1.000
_cell.length_c   1.000
_cell.angle_alpha   90.00
_cell.angle_beta   90.00
_cell.angle_gamma   90.00
#
_symmetry.space_group_name_H-M   'P 1'
#
loop_
_entity.id
_entity.type
_entity.pdbx_description
1 polymer ?
#
loop_
_entity_poly.entity_id
_entity_poly.type
_entity_poly.pdbx_seq_one_letter_code
_entity_poly.pdbx_strand_id
1 'polypeptide(L)'
;MERYQYLIDMGRKLPALDARERVDENLLAGCQSRVWLIIEGDRDCLRIRANSDAAIVSGLIALLTRVYSGASAQQIVDCEPDFIPAIGLDAHLSPTRSNGLHAMLQAIRGAAQARLANGSDERCGHA
;
A
#
# COMPACT_ATOMS: atom_id res chain seq x y z
N MET A 1 8.00 22.25 -7.71
CA MET A 1 7.46 22.11 -6.33
C MET A 1 5.99 21.68 -6.28
N GLU A 2 5.17 22.00 -7.29
CA GLU A 2 3.73 21.72 -7.28
C GLU A 2 3.33 20.24 -7.15
N ARG A 3 4.06 19.32 -7.80
CA ARG A 3 3.80 17.86 -7.70
C ARG A 3 3.96 17.31 -6.28
N TYR A 4 4.98 17.78 -5.56
CA TYR A 4 5.23 17.40 -4.17
C TYR A 4 4.14 17.91 -3.24
N GLN A 5 3.72 19.16 -3.45
CA GLN A 5 2.64 19.75 -2.67
C GLN A 5 1.32 19.00 -2.91
N TYR A 6 1.02 18.65 -4.16
CA TYR A 6 -0.15 17.85 -4.51
C TYR A 6 -0.17 16.49 -3.79
N LEU A 7 0.97 15.77 -3.77
CA LEU A 7 1.09 14.52 -3.00
C LEU A 7 0.86 14.75 -1.51
N ILE A 8 1.45 15.78 -0.91
CA ILE A 8 1.24 16.11 0.50
C ILE A 8 -0.25 16.38 0.77
N ASP A 9 -0.92 17.12 -0.11
CA ASP A 9 -2.34 17.43 0.03
C ASP A 9 -3.24 16.21 -0.16
N MET A 10 -2.84 15.25 -0.99
CA MET A 10 -3.49 13.93 -1.04
C MET A 10 -3.29 13.17 0.28
N GLY A 11 -2.07 13.16 0.81
CA GLY A 11 -1.74 12.49 2.07
C GLY A 11 -2.51 13.03 3.26
N ARG A 12 -2.76 14.35 3.31
CA ARG A 12 -3.59 14.99 4.34
C ARG A 12 -5.05 14.55 4.34
N LYS A 13 -5.55 14.06 3.21
CA LYS A 13 -6.93 13.57 3.06
C LYS A 13 -7.08 12.09 3.40
N LEU A 14 -5.98 11.40 3.73
CA LEU A 14 -6.05 10.01 4.16
C LEU A 14 -6.85 9.89 5.46
N PRO A 15 -7.72 8.88 5.58
CA PRO A 15 -8.33 8.54 6.86
C PRO A 15 -7.26 8.35 7.93
N ALA A 16 -7.51 8.89 9.12
CA ALA A 16 -6.67 8.62 10.27
C ALA A 16 -6.77 7.14 10.66
N LEU A 17 -5.65 6.58 11.11
CA LEU A 17 -5.64 5.26 11.75
C LEU A 17 -5.96 5.42 13.24
N ASP A 18 -6.69 4.46 13.79
CA ASP A 18 -6.96 4.40 15.22
C ASP A 18 -5.64 4.21 15.99
N ALA A 19 -5.59 4.64 17.26
CA ALA A 19 -4.40 4.44 18.10
C ALA A 19 -4.01 2.96 18.23
N ARG A 20 -5.00 2.05 18.26
CA ARG A 20 -4.81 0.59 18.28
C ARG A 20 -4.19 0.03 17.00
N GLU A 21 -4.25 0.78 15.91
CA GLU A 21 -3.71 0.38 14.61
C GLU A 21 -2.31 0.96 14.40
N ARG A 22 -1.97 2.01 15.14
CA ARG A 22 -0.64 2.65 15.12
C ARG A 22 0.31 1.99 16.11
N VAL A 23 0.38 0.66 16.04
CA VAL A 23 1.22 -0.21 16.88
C VAL A 23 2.36 -0.81 16.06
N ASP A 24 3.36 -1.37 16.73
CA ASP A 24 4.58 -1.83 16.07
C ASP A 24 4.35 -3.07 15.19
N GLU A 25 3.31 -3.86 15.47
CA GLU A 25 2.90 -5.00 14.66
C GLU A 25 2.44 -4.60 13.25
N ASN A 26 1.92 -3.39 13.09
CA ASN A 26 1.49 -2.85 11.80
C ASN A 26 2.58 -2.00 11.12
N LEU A 27 3.76 -1.87 11.73
CA LEU A 27 4.86 -1.12 11.14
C LEU A 27 5.45 -1.89 9.95
N LEU A 28 5.50 -1.22 8.82
CA LEU A 28 6.19 -1.71 7.65
C LEU A 28 7.71 -1.56 7.82
N ALA A 29 8.41 -2.68 7.85
CA ALA A 29 9.87 -2.71 7.84
C ALA A 29 10.42 -2.21 6.49
N GLY A 30 11.62 -1.62 6.51
CA GLY A 30 12.33 -1.17 5.30
C GLY A 30 12.02 0.25 4.84
N CYS A 31 11.12 0.97 5.54
CA CYS A 31 10.94 2.41 5.37
C CYS A 31 11.81 3.19 6.37
N GLN A 32 12.48 4.27 5.94
CA GLN A 32 13.19 5.17 6.88
C GLN A 32 12.22 5.96 7.76
N SER A 33 11.05 6.32 7.22
CA SER A 33 9.92 6.88 7.97
C SER A 33 9.02 5.78 8.51
N ARG A 34 8.31 6.02 9.61
CA ARG A 34 7.35 5.05 10.14
C ARG A 34 6.15 5.00 9.20
N VAL A 35 5.80 3.81 8.75
CA VAL A 35 4.62 3.53 7.93
C VAL A 35 3.83 2.45 8.64
N TRP A 36 2.60 2.76 9.01
CA TRP A 36 1.65 1.76 9.50
C TRP A 36 0.78 1.34 8.33
N LEU A 37 0.76 0.04 8.02
CA LEU A 37 0.05 -0.52 6.87
C LEU A 37 -0.86 -1.66 7.33
N ILE A 38 -2.14 -1.52 7.04
CA ILE A 38 -3.20 -2.45 7.38
C ILE A 38 -3.86 -2.91 6.08
N ILE A 39 -3.86 -4.22 5.84
CA ILE A 39 -4.44 -4.83 4.64
C ILE A 39 -5.46 -5.89 5.07
N GLU A 40 -6.73 -5.56 4.89
CA GLU A 40 -7.89 -6.33 5.33
C GLU A 40 -8.72 -6.76 4.11
N GLY A 41 -9.70 -7.64 4.33
CA GLY A 41 -10.59 -8.14 3.28
C GLY A 41 -10.30 -9.58 2.86
N ASP A 42 -10.74 -9.96 1.67
CA ASP A 42 -10.66 -11.32 1.16
C ASP A 42 -10.02 -11.34 -0.24
N ARG A 43 -10.16 -12.46 -0.95
CA ARG A 43 -9.64 -12.61 -2.30
C ARG A 43 -10.28 -11.64 -3.30
N ASP A 44 -11.54 -11.31 -3.11
CA ASP A 44 -12.35 -10.55 -4.06
C ASP A 44 -12.25 -9.04 -3.81
N CYS A 45 -12.01 -8.63 -2.56
CA CYS A 45 -11.85 -7.23 -2.20
C CYS A 45 -10.83 -7.03 -1.07
N LEU A 46 -9.70 -6.40 -1.39
CA LEU A 46 -8.71 -5.98 -0.41
C LEU A 46 -8.85 -4.50 -0.08
N ARG A 47 -8.95 -4.21 1.21
CA ARG A 47 -9.00 -2.85 1.75
C ARG A 47 -7.65 -2.49 2.36
N ILE A 48 -7.05 -1.42 1.84
CA ILE A 48 -5.73 -0.96 2.25
C ILE A 48 -5.89 0.34 3.03
N ARG A 49 -5.40 0.37 4.26
CA ARG A 49 -5.34 1.57 5.10
C ARG A 49 -3.92 1.76 5.57
N ALA A 50 -3.40 2.96 5.43
CA ALA A 50 -2.05 3.25 5.88
C ALA A 50 -1.87 4.72 6.21
N ASN A 51 -0.86 5.00 7.04
CA ASN A 51 -0.45 6.35 7.38
C ASN A 51 1.05 6.40 7.69
N SER A 52 1.66 7.59 7.62
CA SER A 52 3.07 7.81 7.93
C SER A 52 3.27 9.11 8.71
N ASP A 53 4.34 9.15 9.51
CA ASP A 53 4.82 10.38 10.14
C ASP A 53 5.47 11.37 9.15
N ALA A 54 5.83 10.91 7.96
CA ALA A 54 6.40 11.74 6.91
C ALA A 54 5.33 12.18 5.89
N ALA A 55 5.12 13.50 5.77
CA ALA A 55 4.09 14.08 4.90
C ALA A 55 4.18 13.62 3.43
N ILE A 56 5.39 13.53 2.87
CA ILE A 56 5.57 13.04 1.50
C ILE A 56 5.24 11.56 1.36
N VAL A 57 5.55 10.75 2.37
CA VAL A 57 5.27 9.31 2.36
C VAL A 57 3.77 9.08 2.51
N SER A 58 3.07 9.87 3.32
CA SER A 58 1.60 9.90 3.36
C SER A 58 1.00 10.24 1.99
N GLY A 59 1.65 11.11 1.20
CA GLY A 59 1.23 11.36 -0.18
C GLY A 59 1.39 10.16 -1.11
N LEU A 60 2.49 9.42 -0.97
CA LEU A 60 2.71 8.15 -1.70
C LEU A 60 1.69 7.09 -1.30
N ILE A 61 1.41 6.96 -0.01
CA ILE A 61 0.36 6.09 0.52
C ILE A 61 -0.99 6.42 -0.11
N ALA A 62 -1.37 7.70 -0.17
CA ALA A 62 -2.63 8.12 -0.76
C ALA A 62 -2.78 7.70 -2.22
N LEU A 63 -1.67 7.72 -2.97
CA LEU A 63 -1.65 7.27 -4.35
C LEU A 63 -1.83 5.75 -4.44
N LEU A 64 -1.07 4.97 -3.66
CA LEU A 64 -1.18 3.51 -3.63
C LEU A 64 -2.56 3.03 -3.18
N THR A 65 -3.08 3.59 -2.08
CA THR A 65 -4.41 3.25 -1.56
C THR A 65 -5.50 3.55 -2.59
N ARG A 66 -5.36 4.65 -3.36
CA ARG A 66 -6.32 4.98 -4.43
C ARG A 66 -6.31 3.97 -5.58
N VAL A 67 -5.16 3.38 -5.90
CA VAL A 67 -5.03 2.41 -6.99
C VAL A 67 -5.48 1.02 -6.55
N TYR A 68 -5.09 0.59 -5.36
CA TYR A 68 -5.21 -0.81 -4.94
C TYR A 68 -6.33 -1.09 -3.94
N SER A 69 -6.80 -0.12 -3.17
CA SER A 69 -7.87 -0.37 -2.19
C SER A 69 -9.21 -0.58 -2.89
N GLY A 70 -9.88 -1.67 -2.58
CA GLY A 70 -11.13 -2.12 -3.21
C GLY A 70 -10.91 -3.03 -4.41
N ALA A 71 -9.66 -3.28 -4.81
CA ALA A 71 -9.33 -4.23 -5.87
C ALA A 71 -9.27 -5.66 -5.31
N SER A 72 -9.52 -6.65 -6.18
CA SER A 72 -9.31 -8.05 -5.84
C SER A 72 -7.83 -8.38 -5.73
N ALA A 73 -7.52 -9.45 -5.01
CA ALA A 73 -6.16 -9.94 -4.89
C ALA A 73 -5.55 -10.28 -6.27
N GLN A 74 -6.36 -10.77 -7.21
CA GLN A 74 -5.91 -11.05 -8.57
C GLN A 74 -5.58 -9.75 -9.32
N GLN A 75 -6.45 -8.75 -9.26
CA GLN A 75 -6.20 -7.44 -9.88
C GLN A 75 -4.94 -6.77 -9.35
N ILE A 76 -4.66 -6.89 -8.04
CA ILE A 76 -3.45 -6.32 -7.43
C ILE A 76 -2.18 -7.01 -7.93
N VAL A 77 -2.21 -8.34 -8.07
CA VAL A 77 -1.05 -9.12 -8.55
C VAL A 77 -0.78 -8.86 -10.04
N ASP A 78 -1.83 -8.77 -10.84
CA ASP A 78 -1.75 -8.56 -12.30
C ASP A 78 -1.48 -7.10 -12.67
N CYS A 79 -1.71 -6.17 -11.74
CA CYS A 79 -1.40 -4.76 -11.94
C CYS A 79 0.09 -4.51 -11.77
N GLU A 80 0.80 -4.34 -12.89
CA GLU A 80 2.15 -3.79 -12.90
C GLU A 80 2.12 -2.32 -12.45
N PRO A 81 3.07 -1.88 -11.60
CA PRO A 81 3.09 -0.54 -11.02
C PRO A 81 3.58 0.54 -12.01
N ASP A 82 3.19 0.44 -13.28
CA ASP A 82 3.63 1.32 -14.38
C ASP A 82 3.16 2.76 -14.20
N PHE A 83 2.17 2.98 -13.34
CA PHE A 83 1.72 4.32 -13.00
C PHE A 83 2.81 5.16 -12.32
N ILE A 84 3.80 4.55 -11.67
CA ILE A 84 4.89 5.26 -10.96
C ILE A 84 5.82 6.00 -11.91
N PRO A 85 6.40 5.34 -12.95
CA PRO A 85 7.15 6.05 -13.98
C PRO A 85 6.24 6.93 -14.86
N ALA A 86 4.98 6.53 -15.11
CA ALA A 86 4.08 7.31 -15.97
C ALA A 86 3.74 8.70 -15.41
N ILE A 87 3.65 8.85 -14.09
CA ILE A 87 3.45 10.16 -13.43
C ILE A 87 4.77 10.93 -13.22
N GLY A 88 5.91 10.36 -13.64
CA GLY A 88 7.25 10.94 -13.52
C GLY A 88 7.67 11.19 -12.07
N LEU A 89 7.22 10.33 -11.15
CA LEU A 89 7.45 10.48 -9.72
C LEU A 89 8.83 9.94 -9.32
N ASP A 90 9.25 8.86 -9.94
CA ASP A 90 10.56 8.22 -9.80
C ASP A 90 11.73 9.20 -9.99
N ALA A 91 11.65 10.04 -11.02
CA ALA A 91 12.70 11.03 -11.36
C ALA A 91 12.88 12.13 -10.29
N HIS A 92 11.92 12.27 -9.37
CA HIS A 92 11.93 13.32 -8.37
C HIS A 92 12.11 12.82 -6.95
N LEU A 93 11.93 11.53 -6.67
CA LEU A 93 12.09 10.97 -5.33
C LEU A 93 13.57 10.74 -5.00
N SER A 94 13.96 11.03 -3.76
CA SER A 94 15.27 10.60 -3.26
C SER A 94 15.31 9.06 -3.16
N PRO A 95 16.50 8.44 -3.22
CA PRO A 95 16.64 6.98 -3.12
C PRO A 95 15.90 6.38 -1.92
N THR A 96 15.98 7.02 -0.74
CA THR A 96 15.20 6.65 0.45
C THR A 96 13.70 6.51 0.18
N ARG A 97 13.10 7.49 -0.50
CA ARG A 97 11.65 7.55 -0.69
C ARG A 97 11.20 6.54 -1.74
N SER A 98 12.01 6.35 -2.77
CA SER A 98 11.81 5.28 -3.75
C SER A 98 11.84 3.90 -3.08
N ASN A 99 12.77 3.67 -2.15
CA ASN A 99 12.83 2.41 -1.40
C ASN A 99 11.57 2.20 -0.54
N GLY A 100 11.10 3.24 0.14
CA GLY A 100 9.85 3.16 0.92
C GLY A 100 8.63 2.87 0.05
N LEU A 101 8.54 3.49 -1.14
CA LEU A 101 7.50 3.20 -2.12
C LEU A 101 7.51 1.73 -2.56
N HIS A 102 8.69 1.21 -2.91
CA HIS A 102 8.86 -0.20 -3.27
C HIS A 102 8.49 -1.14 -2.13
N ALA A 103 8.88 -0.84 -0.89
CA ALA A 103 8.52 -1.64 0.28
C ALA A 103 7.00 -1.73 0.46
N MET A 104 6.28 -0.61 0.30
CA MET A 104 4.82 -0.59 0.37
C MET A 104 4.18 -1.43 -0.75
N LEU A 105 4.68 -1.33 -1.99
CA LEU A 105 4.19 -2.15 -3.11
C LEU A 105 4.40 -3.65 -2.86
N GLN A 106 5.57 -4.04 -2.38
CA GLN A 106 5.89 -5.43 -2.08
C GLN A 106 4.98 -5.98 -0.98
N ALA A 107 4.72 -5.20 0.08
CA ALA A 107 3.78 -5.60 1.13
C ALA A 107 2.35 -5.78 0.60
N ILE A 108 1.87 -4.86 -0.25
CA ILE A 108 0.54 -4.94 -0.87
C ILE A 108 0.41 -6.17 -1.76
N ARG A 109 1.38 -6.38 -2.66
CA ARG A 109 1.40 -7.54 -3.57
C ARG A 109 1.54 -8.86 -2.81
N GLY A 110 2.40 -8.90 -1.79
CA GLY A 110 2.58 -10.08 -0.95
C GLY A 110 1.30 -10.47 -0.19
N ALA A 111 0.59 -9.47 0.37
CA ALA A 111 -0.71 -9.70 0.99
C ALA A 111 -1.74 -10.23 -0.01
N ALA A 112 -1.78 -9.69 -1.22
CA ALA A 112 -2.65 -10.19 -2.28
C ALA A 112 -2.31 -11.63 -2.68
N GLN A 113 -1.03 -11.96 -2.87
CA GLN A 113 -0.58 -13.33 -3.17
C GLN A 113 -0.97 -14.31 -2.07
N ALA A 114 -0.81 -13.94 -0.80
CA ALA A 114 -1.22 -14.77 0.32
C ALA A 114 -2.74 -15.06 0.30
N ARG A 115 -3.56 -14.07 -0.05
CA ARG A 115 -5.02 -14.22 -0.14
C ARG A 115 -5.45 -15.08 -1.33
N LEU A 116 -4.70 -15.04 -2.44
CA LEU A 116 -4.89 -15.97 -3.56
C LEU A 116 -4.53 -17.40 -3.18
N ALA A 117 -3.42 -17.61 -2.46
CA ALA A 117 -2.97 -18.93 -2.02
C ALA A 117 -3.99 -19.57 -1.05
N ASN A 118 -4.48 -18.79 -0.08
CA ASN A 118 -5.43 -19.26 0.94
C ASN A 118 -6.82 -19.62 0.36
N GLY A 119 -7.19 -19.12 -0.82
CA GLY A 119 -8.43 -19.48 -1.52
C GLY A 119 -8.38 -20.82 -2.27
N SER A 120 -7.30 -21.59 -2.12
CA SER A 120 -7.10 -22.90 -2.76
C SER A 120 -7.43 -24.09 -1.85
N ASP A 121 -7.65 -23.86 -0.54
CA ASP A 121 -7.72 -24.92 0.48
C ASP A 121 -9.15 -25.25 0.97
N GLU A 122 -10.18 -24.65 0.38
CA GLU A 122 -11.60 -25.01 0.67
C GLU A 122 -12.21 -25.95 -0.38
N ARG A 123 -11.39 -26.55 -1.25
CA ARG A 123 -11.80 -27.62 -2.19
C ARG A 123 -10.94 -28.87 -2.04
N CYS A 124 -10.85 -29.41 -0.83
CA CYS A 124 -10.59 -30.83 -0.62
C CYS A 124 -11.70 -31.37 0.29
N GLY A 125 -12.78 -31.87 -0.33
CA GLY A 125 -13.88 -32.50 0.40
C GLY A 125 -13.47 -33.85 0.99
N HIS A 126 -14.17 -34.29 2.04
CA HIS A 126 -14.94 -35.53 2.02
C HIS A 126 -15.75 -35.67 3.32
N ALA A 127 -17.08 -35.62 3.21
CA ALA A 127 -18.03 -36.43 3.99
C ALA A 127 -19.36 -36.45 3.24
#